data_AF-A0A820E3A2-F1
#
_entry.id   AF-A0A820E3A2-F1
#
_cell.length_a   1.000
_cell.length_b   1.000
_cell.length_c   1.000
_cell.angle_alpha   90.00
_cell.angle_beta   90.00
_cell.angle_gamma   90.00
#
_symmetry.space_group_name_H-M   'P 1'
#
loop_
_entity.id
_entity.type
_entity.pdbx_description
1 polymer ?
#
loop_
_entity_poly.entity_id
_entity_poly.type
_entity_poly.pdbx_seq_one_letter_code
_entity_poly.pdbx_strand_id
1 'polypeptide(L)'
;TVSCTGETIANIILDYLSTNNLPFDNCIGQAYDGGSNMAGIYRGCQAFIKKKCPDAEYYHCSNHCLNLALADSCSISQIRSPKGMNALRTEITDYQGEYVCLTNKERLISLCETRWVDRINTSIETFLELYIPIVNTLDKFRYGTLKNPTAEQLCHAINNFQHVTSTSISCFLLSEIAPVSRMLQTETLDFSSANRYIDDLLDKLEQQKYDA
;
A
#
# COMPACT_ATOMS: atom_id res chain seq x y z
N THR A 1 14.11 -15.55 -19.64
CA THR A 1 13.26 -14.63 -18.86
C THR A 1 12.23 -14.06 -19.80
N VAL A 2 10.94 -14.18 -19.50
CA VAL A 2 9.87 -13.61 -20.35
C VAL A 2 9.91 -12.09 -20.19
N SER A 3 9.85 -11.36 -21.31
CA SER A 3 9.82 -9.89 -21.31
C SER A 3 8.51 -9.38 -20.70
N CYS A 4 8.56 -8.34 -19.87
CA CYS A 4 7.36 -7.75 -19.26
C CYS A 4 6.77 -6.59 -20.08
N THR A 5 6.91 -6.61 -21.41
CA THR A 5 6.30 -5.59 -22.29
C THR A 5 4.80 -5.83 -22.43
N GLY A 6 4.04 -4.78 -22.76
CA GLY A 6 2.60 -4.91 -22.96
C GLY A 6 2.21 -5.92 -24.05
N GLU A 7 3.01 -6.01 -25.12
CA GLU A 7 2.81 -7.01 -26.18
C GLU A 7 2.97 -8.44 -25.67
N THR A 8 4.04 -8.70 -24.88
CA THR A 8 4.26 -10.04 -24.34
C THR A 8 3.16 -10.44 -23.37
N ILE A 9 2.68 -9.51 -22.53
CA ILE A 9 1.57 -9.77 -21.60
C ILE A 9 0.27 -10.03 -22.37
N ALA A 10 -0.04 -9.23 -23.38
CA ALA A 10 -1.24 -9.41 -24.20
C ALA A 10 -1.22 -10.77 -24.93
N ASN A 11 -0.08 -11.16 -25.51
CA ASN A 11 0.04 -12.45 -26.18
C ASN A 11 -0.19 -13.62 -25.20
N ILE A 12 0.35 -13.56 -23.99
CA ILE A 12 0.09 -14.58 -22.95
C ILE A 12 -1.41 -14.70 -22.65
N ILE A 13 -2.12 -13.57 -22.52
CA ILE A 13 -3.56 -13.56 -22.25
C ILE A 13 -4.35 -14.14 -23.44
N LEU A 14 -4.04 -13.69 -24.67
CA LEU A 14 -4.71 -14.16 -25.88
C LEU A 14 -4.47 -15.65 -26.14
N ASP A 15 -3.24 -16.13 -25.93
CA ASP A 15 -2.87 -17.54 -26.04
C ASP A 15 -3.62 -18.39 -25.00
N TYR A 16 -3.75 -17.88 -23.76
CA TYR A 16 -4.54 -18.53 -22.72
C TYR A 16 -6.02 -18.63 -23.11
N LEU A 17 -6.63 -17.54 -23.59
CA LEU A 17 -8.03 -17.54 -24.06
C LEU A 17 -8.22 -18.54 -25.22
N SER A 18 -7.32 -18.54 -26.20
CA SER A 18 -7.37 -19.46 -27.34
C SER A 18 -7.21 -20.92 -26.91
N THR A 19 -6.28 -21.22 -26.01
CA THR A 19 -6.02 -22.58 -25.52
C THR A 19 -7.22 -23.15 -24.75
N ASN A 20 -8.00 -22.28 -24.10
CA ASN A 20 -9.20 -22.65 -23.35
C ASN A 20 -10.49 -22.55 -24.19
N ASN A 21 -10.39 -22.34 -25.51
CA ASN A 21 -11.54 -22.17 -26.42
C ASN A 21 -12.50 -21.05 -25.98
N LEU A 22 -11.97 -19.96 -25.42
CA LEU A 22 -12.73 -18.77 -25.05
C LEU A 22 -12.74 -17.80 -26.25
N PRO A 23 -13.90 -17.56 -26.89
CA PRO A 23 -13.97 -16.70 -28.07
C PRO A 23 -13.64 -15.25 -27.74
N PHE A 24 -12.80 -14.63 -28.55
CA PHE A 24 -12.40 -13.23 -28.41
C PHE A 24 -13.57 -12.26 -28.58
N ASP A 25 -14.53 -12.60 -29.43
CA ASP A 25 -15.75 -11.80 -29.67
C ASP A 25 -16.65 -11.70 -28.43
N ASN A 26 -16.47 -12.60 -27.45
CA ASN A 26 -17.20 -12.54 -26.18
C ASN A 26 -16.47 -11.70 -25.13
N CYS A 27 -15.27 -11.20 -25.42
CA CYS A 27 -14.51 -10.34 -24.51
C CYS A 27 -15.03 -8.90 -24.61
N ILE A 28 -15.82 -8.48 -23.62
CA ILE A 28 -16.42 -7.13 -23.55
C ILE A 28 -15.68 -6.18 -22.61
N GLY A 29 -14.65 -6.66 -21.91
CA GLY A 29 -13.90 -5.85 -20.96
C GLY A 29 -12.54 -6.43 -20.61
N GLN A 30 -11.63 -5.55 -20.21
CA GLN A 30 -10.29 -5.86 -19.72
C GLN A 30 -9.97 -4.91 -18.56
N ALA A 31 -9.58 -5.45 -17.41
CA ALA A 31 -9.36 -4.65 -16.19
C ALA A 31 -8.05 -5.02 -15.51
N TYR A 32 -7.17 -4.04 -15.29
CA TYR A 32 -5.88 -4.19 -14.62
C TYR A 32 -5.28 -2.82 -14.23
N ASP A 33 -4.07 -2.83 -13.67
CA ASP A 33 -3.40 -1.62 -13.18
C ASP A 33 -3.07 -0.60 -14.29
N GLY A 34 -2.72 0.62 -13.84
CA GLY A 34 -2.40 1.77 -14.67
C GLY A 34 -0.96 1.80 -15.19
N GLY A 35 -0.19 0.72 -15.00
CA GLY A 35 1.20 0.66 -15.44
C GLY A 35 1.33 0.85 -16.96
N SER A 36 2.40 1.50 -17.42
CA SER A 36 2.57 1.82 -18.85
C SER A 36 2.52 0.59 -19.76
N ASN A 37 3.04 -0.55 -19.31
CA ASN A 37 2.97 -1.82 -20.02
C ASN A 37 1.57 -2.44 -20.02
N MET A 38 0.68 -2.05 -19.11
CA MET A 38 -0.70 -2.55 -19.05
C MET A 38 -1.66 -1.57 -19.74
N ALA A 39 -1.71 -0.34 -19.24
CA ALA A 39 -2.65 0.72 -19.59
C ALA A 39 -2.23 1.59 -20.80
N GLY A 40 -1.01 1.43 -21.32
CA GLY A 40 -0.51 2.26 -22.43
C GLY A 40 -1.36 2.15 -23.70
N ILE A 41 -1.84 3.28 -24.22
CA ILE A 41 -2.75 3.34 -25.39
C ILE A 41 -2.12 2.90 -26.72
N TYR A 42 -0.79 2.89 -26.82
CA TYR A 42 -0.06 2.52 -28.05
C TYR A 42 0.68 1.18 -27.96
N ARG A 43 1.31 0.93 -26.80
CA ARG A 43 2.19 -0.24 -26.57
C ARG A 43 1.90 -0.97 -25.25
N GLY A 44 0.80 -0.61 -24.57
CA GLY A 44 0.34 -1.35 -23.41
C GLY A 44 -0.45 -2.59 -23.82
N CYS A 45 -0.58 -3.52 -22.89
CA CYS A 45 -1.41 -4.72 -23.02
C CYS A 45 -2.80 -4.38 -23.57
N GLN A 46 -3.40 -3.29 -23.07
CA GLN A 46 -4.76 -2.89 -23.48
C GLN A 46 -4.88 -2.56 -24.96
N ALA A 47 -3.86 -1.92 -25.53
CA ALA A 47 -3.85 -1.58 -26.94
C ALA A 47 -3.75 -2.84 -27.83
N PHE A 48 -3.05 -3.88 -27.38
CA PHE A 48 -2.92 -5.13 -28.12
C PHE A 48 -4.16 -6.01 -27.98
N ILE A 49 -4.73 -6.12 -26.77
CA ILE A 49 -6.00 -6.82 -26.57
C ILE A 49 -7.10 -6.14 -27.38
N LYS A 50 -7.22 -4.81 -27.33
CA LYS A 50 -8.26 -4.06 -28.06
C LYS A 50 -8.16 -4.20 -29.59
N LYS A 51 -6.96 -4.47 -30.14
CA LYS A 51 -6.79 -4.81 -31.57
C LYS A 51 -7.39 -6.17 -31.94
N LYS A 52 -7.46 -7.12 -30.99
CA LYS A 52 -7.97 -8.49 -31.20
C LYS A 52 -9.41 -8.65 -30.73
N CYS A 53 -9.78 -7.95 -29.67
CA CYS A 53 -11.12 -7.90 -29.08
C CYS A 53 -11.57 -6.43 -29.06
N PRO A 54 -12.11 -5.88 -30.17
CA PRO A 54 -12.47 -4.46 -30.27
C PRO A 54 -13.44 -3.98 -29.19
N ASP A 55 -14.34 -4.87 -28.76
CA ASP A 55 -15.36 -4.60 -27.74
C ASP A 55 -14.82 -4.73 -26.30
N ALA A 56 -13.57 -5.19 -26.12
CA ALA A 56 -12.96 -5.31 -24.80
C ALA A 56 -12.51 -3.94 -24.29
N GLU A 57 -13.40 -3.22 -23.60
CA GLU A 57 -13.06 -1.91 -23.04
C GLU A 57 -12.12 -2.00 -21.84
N TYR A 58 -11.19 -1.05 -21.76
CA TYR A 58 -10.22 -0.99 -20.66
C TYR A 58 -10.79 -0.27 -19.45
N TYR A 59 -10.70 -0.94 -18.30
CA TYR A 59 -11.07 -0.41 -16.99
C TYR A 59 -9.84 -0.38 -16.07
N HIS A 60 -9.53 0.81 -15.57
CA HIS A 60 -8.46 0.98 -14.61
C HIS A 60 -8.89 0.40 -13.26
N CYS A 61 -8.09 -0.49 -12.69
CA CYS A 61 -8.39 -1.14 -11.42
C CYS A 61 -8.67 -0.13 -10.29
N SER A 62 -9.89 -0.13 -9.75
CA SER A 62 -10.30 0.79 -8.68
C SER A 62 -9.43 0.70 -7.43
N ASN A 63 -8.98 -0.50 -7.05
CA ASN A 63 -8.07 -0.68 -5.92
C ASN A 63 -6.68 -0.06 -6.20
N HIS A 64 -6.22 -0.09 -7.46
CA HIS A 64 -5.01 0.60 -7.86
C HIS A 64 -5.19 2.13 -7.82
N CYS A 65 -6.33 2.64 -8.31
CA CYS A 65 -6.68 4.05 -8.21
C CYS A 65 -6.69 4.54 -6.76
N LEU A 66 -7.30 3.77 -5.84
CA LEU A 66 -7.30 4.07 -4.40
C LEU A 66 -5.87 4.14 -3.84
N ASN A 67 -5.04 3.15 -4.16
CA ASN A 67 -3.64 3.15 -3.73
C ASN A 67 -2.84 4.34 -4.28
N LEU A 68 -3.10 4.77 -5.52
CA LEU A 68 -2.47 5.96 -6.11
C LEU A 68 -2.90 7.25 -5.37
N ALA A 69 -4.19 7.40 -5.07
CA ALA A 69 -4.70 8.56 -4.33
C ALA A 69 -4.11 8.65 -2.92
N LEU A 70 -3.96 7.51 -2.24
CA LEU A 70 -3.30 7.41 -0.93
C LEU A 70 -1.81 7.75 -1.02
N ALA A 71 -1.10 7.21 -2.01
CA ALA A 71 0.31 7.49 -2.24
C ALA A 71 0.55 8.99 -2.48
N ASP A 72 -0.32 9.61 -3.29
CA ASP A 72 -0.26 11.05 -3.58
C ASP A 72 -0.56 11.88 -2.32
N SER A 73 -1.56 11.51 -1.54
CA SER A 73 -1.87 12.16 -0.24
C SER A 73 -0.69 12.09 0.73
N CYS A 74 0.11 11.02 0.66
CA CYS A 74 1.30 10.86 1.48
C CYS A 74 2.54 11.57 0.92
N SER A 75 2.43 12.27 -0.21
CA SER A 75 3.46 13.19 -0.67
C SER A 75 3.46 14.52 0.10
N ILE A 76 2.35 14.82 0.79
CA ILE A 76 2.17 16.01 1.64
C ILE A 76 3.23 16.01 2.74
N SER A 77 4.05 17.05 2.82
CA SER A 77 5.24 17.08 3.68
C SER A 77 4.97 16.81 5.17
N GLN A 78 3.77 17.17 5.64
CA GLN A 78 3.30 16.98 7.00
C GLN A 78 2.88 15.54 7.29
N ILE A 79 2.41 14.80 6.29
CA ILE A 79 1.92 13.41 6.38
C ILE A 79 2.98 12.42 5.91
N ARG A 80 3.96 12.90 5.11
CA ARG A 80 4.94 12.10 4.40
C ARG A 80 5.48 11.00 5.28
N SER A 81 5.23 9.77 4.83
CA SER A 81 5.64 8.53 5.51
C SER A 81 7.02 8.71 6.12
N PRO A 82 7.20 8.31 7.39
CA PRO A 82 8.45 8.56 8.05
C PRO A 82 9.57 7.84 7.31
N LYS A 83 10.42 8.63 6.66
CA LYS A 83 11.67 8.15 6.02
C LYS A 83 12.55 7.34 6.99
N GLY A 84 12.25 7.36 8.29
CA GLY A 84 12.88 6.56 9.33
C GLY A 84 12.34 5.14 9.56
N MET A 85 11.12 4.75 9.16
CA MET A 85 10.56 3.43 9.56
C MET A 85 11.31 2.24 8.94
N ASN A 86 11.68 2.32 7.65
CA ASN A 86 12.46 1.26 7.00
C ASN A 86 13.90 1.21 7.54
N ALA A 87 14.52 2.38 7.80
CA ALA A 87 15.83 2.45 8.43
C ALA A 87 15.81 1.86 9.84
N LEU A 88 14.82 2.26 10.65
CA LEU A 88 14.56 1.73 11.99
C LEU A 88 14.38 0.21 11.97
N ARG A 89 13.61 -0.33 11.00
CA ARG A 89 13.44 -1.77 10.85
C ARG A 89 14.77 -2.48 10.63
N THR A 90 15.62 -1.98 9.74
CA THR A 90 16.94 -2.59 9.47
C THR A 90 17.78 -2.63 10.75
N GLU A 91 17.89 -1.49 11.42
CA GLU A 91 18.75 -1.33 12.61
C GLU A 91 18.26 -2.15 13.82
N ILE A 92 16.94 -2.29 13.98
CA ILE A 92 16.37 -3.13 15.05
C ILE A 92 16.49 -4.61 14.72
N THR A 93 16.41 -5.00 13.45
CA THR A 93 16.57 -6.41 13.05
C THR A 93 17.96 -6.95 13.39
N ASP A 94 18.98 -6.09 13.37
CA ASP A 94 20.35 -6.45 13.72
C ASP A 94 20.54 -6.60 15.25
N TYR A 95 19.59 -6.14 16.07
CA TYR A 95 19.63 -6.31 17.52
C TYR A 95 19.10 -7.69 17.96
N GLN A 96 19.93 -8.46 18.65
CA GLN A 96 19.58 -9.79 19.17
C GLN A 96 19.28 -9.84 20.68
N GLY A 97 19.20 -8.69 21.37
CA GLY A 97 18.93 -8.68 22.81
C GLY A 97 17.48 -9.03 23.15
N GLU A 98 17.22 -9.37 24.43
CA GLU A 98 15.87 -9.65 24.91
C GLU A 98 14.95 -8.45 24.70
N TYR A 99 13.93 -8.67 23.87
CA TYR A 99 12.80 -7.77 23.69
C TYR A 99 11.87 -7.96 24.88
N VAL A 100 11.65 -6.91 25.66
CA VAL A 100 10.55 -6.92 26.63
C VAL A 100 9.28 -6.62 25.83
N CYS A 101 8.71 -7.66 25.22
CA CYS A 101 7.49 -7.53 24.43
C CYS A 101 6.25 -7.66 25.32
N LEU A 102 5.38 -6.64 25.28
CA LEU A 102 4.02 -6.71 25.81
C LEU A 102 3.00 -7.17 24.74
N THR A 103 3.45 -7.46 23.52
CA THR A 103 2.64 -7.85 22.34
C THR A 103 3.17 -9.15 21.72
N ASN A 104 2.32 -9.84 20.94
CA ASN A 104 2.68 -11.02 20.14
C ASN A 104 3.47 -10.67 18.87
N LYS A 105 3.60 -9.37 18.52
CA LYS A 105 4.40 -8.93 17.39
C LYS A 105 5.88 -8.91 17.77
N GLU A 106 6.73 -9.51 16.93
CA GLU A 106 8.17 -9.64 17.22
C GLU A 106 9.04 -8.70 16.38
N ARG A 107 8.53 -8.23 15.22
CA ARG A 107 9.34 -7.50 14.24
C ARG A 107 8.56 -6.41 13.53
N LEU A 108 9.25 -5.32 13.20
CA LEU A 108 8.75 -4.28 12.31
C LEU A 108 8.53 -4.81 10.89
N ILE A 109 7.42 -4.40 10.28
CA ILE A 109 7.07 -4.74 8.90
C ILE A 109 7.58 -3.62 7.99
N SER A 110 8.23 -4.00 6.88
CA SER A 110 8.69 -3.05 5.88
C SER A 110 7.51 -2.33 5.23
N LEU A 111 7.66 -1.02 5.02
CA LEU A 111 6.70 -0.25 4.23
C LEU A 111 6.72 -0.73 2.77
N CYS A 112 5.55 -0.78 2.13
CA CYS A 112 5.42 -1.11 0.71
C CYS A 112 4.59 -0.03 0.02
N GLU A 113 5.25 0.87 -0.71
CA GLU A 113 4.64 2.04 -1.34
C GLU A 113 3.60 1.69 -2.40
N THR A 114 3.62 0.47 -2.93
CA THR A 114 2.64 -0.01 -3.92
C THR A 114 1.41 -0.67 -3.28
N ARG A 115 1.38 -0.83 -1.95
CA ARG A 115 0.31 -1.50 -1.20
C ARG A 115 -0.01 -0.76 0.10
N TRP A 116 -0.41 0.51 -0.03
CA TRP A 116 -0.65 1.40 1.11
C TRP A 116 -1.60 0.80 2.13
N VAL A 117 -2.79 0.39 1.71
CA VAL A 117 -3.83 -0.02 2.64
C VAL A 117 -3.46 -1.31 3.39
N ASP A 118 -2.88 -2.30 2.71
CA ASP A 118 -2.60 -3.58 3.35
C ASP A 118 -1.26 -3.59 4.10
N ARG A 119 -0.20 -3.05 3.49
CA ARG A 119 1.16 -3.14 4.05
C ARG A 119 1.52 -1.95 4.92
N ILE A 120 1.12 -0.74 4.53
CA ILE A 120 1.48 0.46 5.31
C ILE A 120 0.60 0.55 6.55
N ASN A 121 -0.70 0.24 6.48
CA ASN A 121 -1.54 0.18 7.68
C ASN A 121 -0.97 -0.79 8.73
N THR A 122 -0.76 -2.05 8.32
CA THR A 122 -0.20 -3.08 9.23
C THR A 122 1.18 -2.71 9.76
N SER A 123 2.02 -2.04 8.96
CA SER A 123 3.33 -1.56 9.40
C SER A 123 3.23 -0.48 10.46
N ILE A 124 2.33 0.49 10.28
CA ILE A 124 2.07 1.56 11.24
C ILE A 124 1.47 1.00 12.54
N GLU A 125 0.46 0.14 12.45
CA GLU A 125 -0.12 -0.54 13.62
C GLU A 125 0.95 -1.30 14.41
N THR A 126 1.80 -2.05 13.70
CA THR A 126 2.90 -2.80 14.31
C THR A 126 3.92 -1.88 14.97
N PHE A 127 4.25 -0.75 14.35
CA PHE A 127 5.14 0.24 14.95
C PHE A 127 4.55 0.84 16.22
N LEU A 128 3.25 1.18 16.23
CA LEU A 128 2.58 1.72 17.40
C LEU A 128 2.53 0.70 18.55
N GLU A 129 2.25 -0.57 18.27
CA GLU A 129 2.29 -1.65 19.28
C GLU A 129 3.71 -1.89 19.82
N LEU A 130 4.73 -1.75 18.97
CA LEU A 130 6.13 -1.96 19.33
C LEU A 130 6.84 -0.69 19.82
N TYR A 131 6.13 0.43 19.98
CA TYR A 131 6.74 1.72 20.26
C TYR A 131 7.66 1.70 21.50
N ILE A 132 7.17 1.15 22.62
CA ILE A 132 7.95 1.04 23.85
C ILE A 132 9.19 0.14 23.66
N PRO A 133 9.06 -1.12 23.15
CA PRO A 133 10.22 -1.95 22.81
C PRO A 133 11.25 -1.28 21.89
N ILE A 134 10.78 -0.52 20.90
CA ILE A 134 11.62 0.22 19.96
C ILE A 134 12.45 1.28 20.68
N VAL A 135 11.80 2.12 21.49
CA VAL A 135 12.48 3.19 22.24
C VAL A 135 13.51 2.59 23.21
N ASN A 136 13.14 1.53 23.94
CA ASN A 136 14.06 0.82 24.83
C ASN A 136 15.28 0.26 24.08
N THR A 137 15.08 -0.27 22.87
CA THR A 137 16.17 -0.79 22.03
C THR A 137 17.10 0.33 21.56
N LEU A 138 16.53 1.47 21.12
CA LEU A 138 17.32 2.63 20.73
C LEU A 138 18.12 3.21 21.92
N ASP A 139 17.56 3.22 23.13
CA ASP A 139 18.29 3.66 24.32
C ASP A 139 19.44 2.72 24.68
N LYS A 140 19.27 1.39 24.51
CA LYS A 140 20.39 0.44 24.61
C LYS A 140 21.48 0.73 23.58
N PHE A 141 21.13 1.19 22.38
CA PHE A 141 22.12 1.60 21.37
C PHE A 141 22.80 2.94 21.66
N ARG A 142 22.10 3.87 22.30
CA ARG A 142 22.64 5.20 22.65
C ARG A 142 23.57 5.14 23.85
N TYR A 143 23.17 4.39 24.88
CA TYR A 143 23.81 4.42 26.20
C TYR A 143 24.44 3.08 26.60
N GLY A 144 24.12 1.98 25.92
CA GLY A 144 24.66 0.66 26.22
C GLY A 144 26.04 0.40 25.61
N THR A 145 26.49 -0.84 25.78
CA THR A 145 27.79 -1.32 25.28
C THR A 145 27.83 -1.50 23.77
N LEU A 146 26.69 -1.86 23.16
CA LEU A 146 26.51 -1.99 21.72
C LEU A 146 26.09 -0.64 21.16
N LYS A 147 27.04 0.19 20.72
CA LYS A 147 26.73 1.50 20.17
C LYS A 147 26.31 1.42 18.71
N ASN A 148 25.25 2.16 18.37
CA ASN A 148 24.88 2.41 16.98
C ASN A 148 24.89 3.92 16.71
N PRO A 149 25.70 4.41 15.75
CA PRO A 149 25.82 5.84 15.48
C PRO A 149 24.53 6.49 14.95
N THR A 150 23.59 5.70 14.39
CA THR A 150 22.32 6.23 13.88
C THR A 150 21.23 6.27 14.95
N ALA A 151 21.42 5.62 16.11
CA ALA A 151 20.37 5.46 17.12
C ALA A 151 19.88 6.79 17.72
N GLU A 152 20.76 7.77 17.94
CA GLU A 152 20.37 9.10 18.41
C GLU A 152 19.43 9.79 17.40
N GLN A 153 19.80 9.75 16.12
CA GLN A 153 19.02 10.36 15.04
C GLN A 153 17.68 9.66 14.86
N LEU A 154 17.65 8.32 14.93
CA LEU A 154 16.42 7.53 14.83
C LEU A 154 15.50 7.78 16.03
N CYS A 155 16.04 7.82 17.26
CA CYS A 155 15.28 8.14 18.46
C CYS A 155 14.65 9.53 18.37
N HIS A 156 15.40 10.52 17.92
CA HIS A 156 14.87 11.87 17.68
C HIS A 156 13.80 11.87 16.59
N ALA A 157 14.01 11.14 15.48
CA ALA A 157 13.08 11.08 14.36
C ALA A 157 11.72 10.47 14.75
N ILE A 158 11.71 9.39 15.53
CA ILE A 158 10.46 8.70 15.93
C ILE A 158 9.71 9.43 17.05
N ASN A 159 10.41 10.16 17.91
CA ASN A 159 9.81 10.94 19.00
C ASN A 159 9.45 12.38 18.59
N ASN A 160 9.77 12.79 17.36
CA ASN A 160 9.38 14.09 16.85
C ASN A 160 7.84 14.20 16.83
N PHE A 161 7.31 15.30 17.37
CA PHE A 161 5.87 15.57 17.37
C PHE A 161 5.23 15.36 15.99
N GLN A 162 5.83 15.90 14.92
CA GLN A 162 5.33 15.73 13.57
C GLN A 162 5.24 14.26 13.17
N HIS A 163 6.24 13.45 13.50
CA HIS A 163 6.26 12.02 13.21
C HIS A 163 5.14 11.27 13.95
N VAL A 164 5.01 11.54 15.25
CA VAL A 164 3.99 10.89 16.09
C VAL A 164 2.60 11.24 15.56
N THR A 165 2.32 12.53 15.36
CA THR A 165 1.04 13.00 14.84
C THR A 165 0.75 12.46 13.44
N SER A 166 1.72 12.50 12.50
CA SER A 166 1.53 11.98 11.15
C SER A 166 1.25 10.48 11.14
N THR A 167 1.93 9.72 12.01
CA THR A 167 1.79 8.27 12.11
C THR A 167 0.44 7.90 12.72
N SER A 168 0.00 8.61 13.77
CA SER A 168 -1.32 8.42 14.37
C SER A 168 -2.46 8.76 13.39
N ILE A 169 -2.37 9.90 12.70
CA ILE A 169 -3.37 10.29 11.68
C ILE A 169 -3.40 9.27 10.54
N SER A 170 -2.24 8.84 10.06
CA SER A 170 -2.15 7.84 8.98
C SER A 170 -2.74 6.50 9.41
N CYS A 171 -2.46 6.05 10.64
CA CYS A 171 -3.05 4.84 11.21
C CYS A 171 -4.58 4.91 11.20
N PHE A 172 -5.12 6.04 11.66
CA PHE A 172 -6.55 6.26 11.71
C PHE A 172 -7.18 6.25 10.30
N LEU A 173 -6.68 7.09 9.38
CA LEU A 173 -7.21 7.18 8.02
C LEU A 173 -7.12 5.86 7.26
N LEU A 174 -5.97 5.16 7.35
CA LEU A 174 -5.80 3.88 6.68
C LEU A 174 -6.70 2.79 7.28
N SER A 175 -6.98 2.84 8.59
CA SER A 175 -7.94 1.93 9.23
C SER A 175 -9.37 2.14 8.71
N GLU A 176 -9.77 3.39 8.47
CA GLU A 176 -11.08 3.73 7.89
C GLU A 176 -11.19 3.35 6.41
N ILE A 177 -10.08 3.41 5.66
CA ILE A 177 -10.03 3.05 4.23
C ILE A 177 -9.89 1.54 4.02
N ALA A 178 -9.35 0.80 5.00
CA ALA A 178 -9.10 -0.64 4.91
C ALA A 178 -10.31 -1.51 4.53
N PRO A 179 -11.53 -1.27 5.03
CA PRO A 179 -12.73 -1.98 4.59
C PRO A 179 -13.01 -1.78 3.09
N VAL A 180 -12.90 -0.53 2.58
CA VAL A 180 -13.15 -0.21 1.17
C VAL A 180 -12.13 -0.91 0.27
N SER A 181 -10.83 -0.83 0.62
CA SER A 181 -9.78 -1.54 -0.13
C SER A 181 -10.03 -3.05 -0.21
N ARG A 182 -10.40 -3.68 0.92
CA ARG A 182 -10.70 -5.13 0.96
C ARG A 182 -11.93 -5.47 0.13
N MET A 183 -12.97 -4.66 0.19
CA MET A 183 -14.18 -4.82 -0.62
C MET A 183 -13.87 -4.70 -2.12
N LEU A 184 -13.08 -3.72 -2.55
CA LEU A 184 -12.68 -3.55 -3.96
C LEU A 184 -11.87 -4.74 -4.52
N GLN A 185 -11.39 -5.63 -3.65
CA GLN A 185 -10.62 -6.82 -4.00
C GLN A 185 -11.46 -8.11 -3.98
N THR A 186 -12.74 -8.07 -3.57
CA THR A 186 -13.58 -9.27 -3.54
C THR A 186 -14.05 -9.66 -4.94
N GLU A 187 -14.12 -10.97 -5.20
CA GLU A 187 -14.65 -11.51 -6.46
C GLU A 187 -16.16 -11.21 -6.62
N THR A 188 -16.85 -11.00 -5.51
CA THR A 188 -18.30 -10.70 -5.45
C THR A 188 -18.60 -9.21 -5.38
N LEU A 189 -17.67 -8.35 -5.84
CA LEU A 189 -17.83 -6.90 -5.81
C LEU A 189 -19.11 -6.45 -6.51
N ASP A 190 -19.99 -5.78 -5.76
CA ASP A 190 -21.13 -5.05 -6.30
C ASP A 190 -20.76 -3.56 -6.39
N PHE A 191 -20.76 -3.01 -7.61
CA PHE A 191 -20.41 -1.61 -7.84
C PHE A 191 -21.33 -0.62 -7.09
N SER A 192 -22.61 -0.96 -6.95
CA SER A 192 -23.57 -0.08 -6.27
C SER A 192 -23.29 0.01 -4.77
N SER A 193 -23.02 -1.13 -4.14
CA SER A 193 -22.59 -1.21 -2.75
C SER A 193 -21.24 -0.53 -2.55
N ALA A 194 -20.30 -0.72 -3.48
CA ALA A 194 -18.99 -0.12 -3.40
C ALA A 194 -19.03 1.41 -3.43
N ASN A 195 -19.82 1.99 -4.33
CA ASN A 195 -20.01 3.44 -4.39
C ASN A 195 -20.62 3.97 -3.09
N ARG A 196 -21.64 3.29 -2.55
CA ARG A 196 -22.26 3.68 -1.27
C ARG A 196 -21.27 3.70 -0.11
N TYR A 197 -20.43 2.67 0.02
CA TYR A 197 -19.40 2.64 1.04
C TYR A 197 -18.35 3.75 0.86
N ILE A 198 -18.02 4.10 -0.38
CA ILE A 198 -17.11 5.23 -0.66
C ILE A 198 -17.78 6.55 -0.25
N ASP A 199 -19.04 6.76 -0.60
CA ASP A 199 -19.79 7.97 -0.23
C ASP A 199 -19.91 8.09 1.29
N ASP A 200 -20.29 7.01 1.99
CA ASP A 200 -20.37 6.95 3.46
C ASP A 200 -19.01 7.26 4.11
N LEU A 201 -17.92 6.77 3.54
CA LEU A 201 -16.57 7.05 4.01
C LEU A 201 -16.18 8.52 3.79
N LEU A 202 -16.51 9.09 2.64
CA LEU A 202 -16.25 10.50 2.34
C LEU A 202 -17.02 11.40 3.31
N ASP A 203 -18.31 11.12 3.54
CA ASP A 203 -19.14 11.85 4.49
C ASP A 203 -18.56 11.78 5.91
N LYS A 204 -18.14 10.58 6.34
CA LYS A 204 -17.51 10.38 7.65
C LYS A 204 -16.21 11.19 7.79
N LEU A 205 -15.33 11.14 6.80
CA LEU A 205 -14.07 11.89 6.80
C LEU A 205 -14.30 13.40 6.75
N GLU A 206 -15.35 13.85 6.08
CA GLU A 206 -15.71 15.26 6.00
C GLU A 206 -16.28 15.78 7.32
N GLN A 207 -17.16 15.03 7.99
CA GLN A 207 -17.66 15.39 9.33
C GLN A 207 -16.51 15.55 10.34
N GLN A 208 -15.55 14.64 10.31
CA GLN A 208 -14.40 14.65 11.22
C GLN A 208 -13.44 15.83 11.01
N LYS A 209 -13.50 16.53 9.87
CA LYS A 209 -12.76 17.79 9.69
C LYS A 209 -13.31 18.93 10.53
N TYR A 210 -14.61 18.92 10.85
CA TYR A 210 -15.29 20.01 11.54
C TYR A 210 -15.43 19.78 13.05
N ASP A 211 -15.24 18.54 13.50
CA ASP A 211 -15.29 18.15 14.92
C ASP A 211 -13.94 18.28 15.66
N ALA A 212 -12.87 18.73 14.98
CA ALA A 212 -11.51 18.93 15.51
C ALA A 212 -11.19 20.40 15.78
#